data_AF-R5CA55-F1
#
_entry.id   AF-R5CA55-F1
#
_cell.length_a   1.000
_cell.length_b   1.000
_cell.length_c   1.000
_cell.angle_alpha   90.00
_cell.angle_beta   90.00
_cell.angle_gamma   90.00
#
_symmetry.space_group_name_H-M   'P 1'
#
loop_
_entity.id
_entity.type
_entity.pdbx_description
1 polymer ?
#
loop_
_entity_poly.entity_id
_entity_poly.type
_entity_poly.pdbx_seq_one_letter_code
_entity_poly.pdbx_strand_id
1 'polypeptide(L)'
;MKKLLLTTAFVLLALGASPQGLKSLIPASVLAGETVTGLKGGHNVGNLDLGKVRKSAAARAAAKAPEGENRMFMLVDYEPVSGFTEEDGAEIAFPRIRKQELVFADDGKVYIPNMMLTSALGEGWLEGVFDGDGNIVIEPGQTVATYSDPELGMSNDFILSTVDYSTDGYQPGNEPITLYFEDDGYYLPEGQFLGLFRVDEYPFLPMPIYTLQTYCLDLAYGDVSALGEPVEYDYTCDELTGEAATGLTGTVEMYSEEDMNISTSLLPACPDAMMMFIGYAGKEDIMAYCTTVADDDALFMGYTAVGGGAYQTASFINFFYNGADGSYDCEDGFTLGDFFINPLNGTSGFSCMYGNMSLVPSGTAGVGSVGAAGGRSVVATEYYDLSGRRTGKAAKGVGIVVEKYADGTSRAVKVVR
;
A
#
# COMPACT_ATOMS: atom_id res chain seq x y z
N MET A 1 -15.41 -6.86 58.15
CA MET A 1 -14.45 -6.13 57.30
C MET A 1 -13.36 -7.09 56.83
N LYS A 2 -13.54 -7.70 55.66
CA LYS A 2 -12.51 -8.39 54.87
C LYS A 2 -12.82 -8.06 53.42
N LYS A 3 -11.89 -7.37 52.75
CA LYS A 3 -12.01 -6.89 51.38
C LYS A 3 -11.77 -8.07 50.43
N LEU A 4 -12.73 -8.29 49.53
CA LEU A 4 -12.58 -9.13 48.33
C LEU A 4 -11.70 -8.35 47.34
N LEU A 5 -10.69 -9.00 46.76
CA LEU A 5 -10.00 -8.53 45.56
C LEU A 5 -11.03 -8.48 44.42
N LEU A 6 -11.17 -7.32 43.79
CA LEU A 6 -11.84 -7.17 42.52
C LEU A 6 -10.74 -7.22 41.44
N THR A 7 -10.78 -8.25 40.63
CA THR A 7 -10.12 -8.36 39.33
C THR A 7 -10.64 -7.21 38.47
N THR A 8 -9.79 -6.24 38.14
CA THR A 8 -10.16 -5.12 37.27
C THR A 8 -10.27 -5.65 35.84
N ALA A 9 -11.51 -5.89 35.39
CA ALA A 9 -11.81 -6.02 33.99
C ALA A 9 -11.55 -4.65 33.33
N PHE A 10 -10.62 -4.60 32.38
CA PHE A 10 -10.51 -3.49 31.44
C PHE A 10 -11.76 -3.50 30.57
N VAL A 11 -12.76 -2.71 30.96
CA VAL A 11 -13.86 -2.35 30.08
C VAL A 11 -13.30 -1.23 29.20
N LEU A 12 -12.84 -1.58 27.99
CA LEU A 12 -12.72 -0.65 26.87
C LEU A 12 -14.11 -0.05 26.64
N LEU A 13 -14.35 1.12 27.25
CA LEU A 13 -15.47 1.96 26.90
C LEU A 13 -15.20 2.46 25.49
N ALA A 14 -15.87 1.84 24.52
CA ALA A 14 -16.11 2.41 23.20
C ALA A 14 -16.87 3.75 23.40
N LEU A 15 -16.10 4.82 23.64
CA LEU A 15 -16.55 6.18 23.49
C LEU A 15 -16.45 6.47 22.00
N GLY A 16 -17.58 6.84 21.41
CA GLY A 16 -17.78 6.83 19.97
C GLY A 16 -16.68 7.53 19.20
N ALA A 17 -16.01 6.76 18.33
CA ALA A 17 -15.22 7.27 17.23
C ALA A 17 -16.11 8.22 16.41
N SER A 18 -15.84 9.51 16.48
CA SER A 18 -16.13 10.37 15.33
C SER A 18 -15.22 9.87 14.22
N PRO A 19 -15.72 9.50 13.02
CA PRO A 19 -14.87 9.13 11.92
C PRO A 19 -13.90 10.28 11.68
N GLN A 20 -12.62 10.01 11.93
CA GLN A 20 -11.56 10.95 11.64
C GLN A 20 -11.32 10.91 10.14
N GLY A 21 -11.11 12.08 9.54
CA GLY A 21 -11.07 12.14 8.10
C GLY A 21 -9.77 11.60 7.51
N LEU A 22 -9.76 11.21 6.23
CA LEU A 22 -8.59 10.74 5.48
C LEU A 22 -7.35 11.65 5.65
N LYS A 23 -7.57 12.94 5.91
CA LYS A 23 -6.53 13.95 6.19
C LYS A 23 -5.79 13.76 7.51
N SER A 24 -6.38 13.12 8.52
CA SER A 24 -5.67 12.80 9.77
C SER A 24 -4.79 11.56 9.61
N LEU A 25 -5.06 10.72 8.61
CA LEU A 25 -4.29 9.50 8.32
C LEU A 25 -3.01 9.77 7.53
N ILE A 26 -2.87 10.96 6.94
CA ILE A 26 -1.79 11.30 6.01
C ILE A 26 -1.01 12.51 6.54
N PRO A 27 0.30 12.39 6.80
CA PRO A 27 1.13 13.53 7.17
C PRO A 27 1.10 14.65 6.12
N ALA A 28 1.12 15.91 6.59
CA ALA A 28 1.07 17.08 5.71
C ALA A 28 2.23 17.16 4.70
N SER A 29 3.37 16.53 5.01
CA SER A 29 4.51 16.37 4.10
C SER A 29 4.16 15.57 2.84
N VAL A 30 3.24 14.61 2.91
CA VAL A 30 2.80 13.82 1.73
C VAL A 30 1.95 14.69 0.82
N LEU A 31 1.12 15.54 1.41
CA LEU A 31 0.19 16.43 0.72
C LEU A 31 0.87 17.61 0.02
N ALA A 32 2.11 17.94 0.43
CA ALA A 32 2.86 19.07 -0.13
C ALA A 32 3.34 18.83 -1.57
N GLY A 33 3.36 17.58 -2.04
CA GLY A 33 3.47 17.24 -3.47
C GLY A 33 4.70 17.83 -4.17
N GLU A 34 5.87 17.89 -3.50
CA GLU A 34 7.06 18.46 -4.11
C GLU A 34 7.45 17.69 -5.39
N THR A 35 7.43 18.39 -6.52
CA THR A 35 7.94 17.87 -7.80
C THR A 35 9.44 17.65 -7.70
N VAL A 36 9.85 16.38 -7.68
CA VAL A 36 11.28 16.02 -7.75
C VAL A 36 11.73 16.11 -9.21
N THR A 37 12.27 17.27 -9.61
CA THR A 37 12.94 17.43 -10.91
C THR A 37 14.44 17.41 -10.72
N GLY A 38 15.15 16.41 -11.27
CA GLY A 38 16.62 16.41 -11.28
C GLY A 38 17.31 15.21 -10.64
N LEU A 39 16.60 14.10 -10.41
CA LEU A 39 17.15 12.85 -9.85
C LEU A 39 18.49 12.46 -10.46
N LYS A 40 19.52 12.32 -9.62
CA LYS A 40 20.79 11.69 -10.00
C LYS A 40 20.91 10.33 -9.35
N GLY A 41 21.39 9.36 -10.12
CA GLY A 41 21.83 8.06 -9.63
C GLY A 41 23.07 8.22 -8.75
N GLY A 42 22.89 8.17 -7.43
CA GLY A 42 24.00 8.07 -6.48
C GLY A 42 24.53 6.64 -6.39
N HIS A 43 25.85 6.47 -6.41
CA HIS A 43 26.48 5.20 -6.03
C HIS A 43 26.78 5.22 -4.53
N ASN A 44 26.43 4.11 -3.86
CA ASN A 44 26.90 3.63 -2.56
C ASN A 44 26.03 3.94 -1.34
N VAL A 45 25.37 2.89 -0.86
CA VAL A 45 25.55 2.42 0.52
C VAL A 45 25.76 0.91 0.45
N GLY A 46 26.50 0.33 1.40
CA GLY A 46 26.82 -1.11 1.46
C GLY A 46 25.60 -1.98 1.76
N ASN A 47 24.61 -1.90 0.88
CA ASN A 47 23.29 -2.49 1.02
C ASN A 47 23.35 -3.99 0.73
N LEU A 48 22.46 -4.73 1.39
CA LEU A 48 22.16 -6.10 1.04
C LEU A 48 21.89 -6.17 -0.48
N ASP A 49 22.66 -6.99 -1.20
CA ASP A 49 22.41 -7.26 -2.62
C ASP A 49 21.15 -8.11 -2.74
N LEU A 50 19.99 -7.46 -2.83
CA LEU A 50 18.67 -8.09 -2.94
C LEU A 50 18.58 -9.07 -4.13
N GLY A 51 19.41 -8.88 -5.16
CA GLY A 51 19.54 -9.80 -6.30
C GLY A 51 20.07 -11.20 -5.91
N LYS A 52 20.81 -11.30 -4.80
CA LYS A 52 21.29 -12.57 -4.23
C LYS A 52 20.37 -13.16 -3.16
N VAL A 53 19.54 -12.34 -2.53
CA VAL A 53 18.62 -12.78 -1.46
C VAL A 53 17.47 -13.63 -2.02
N ARG A 54 17.08 -13.43 -3.28
CA ARG A 54 15.90 -14.04 -3.92
C ARG A 54 15.89 -15.58 -4.08
N LYS A 55 16.91 -16.35 -3.65
CA LYS A 55 16.98 -17.80 -3.96
C LYS A 55 17.32 -18.80 -2.86
N SER A 56 17.74 -18.42 -1.66
CA SER A 56 18.12 -19.46 -0.66
C SER A 56 18.07 -19.05 0.81
N ALA A 57 17.72 -17.81 1.15
CA ALA A 57 17.70 -17.38 2.54
C ALA A 57 16.40 -17.81 3.23
N ALA A 58 16.50 -18.75 4.15
CA ALA A 58 15.46 -18.95 5.14
C ALA A 58 15.57 -17.81 6.15
N ALA A 59 14.80 -16.74 5.94
CA ALA A 59 14.39 -15.90 7.07
C ALA A 59 13.86 -16.85 8.15
N ARG A 60 14.46 -16.84 9.33
CA ARG A 60 13.90 -17.60 10.45
C ARG A 60 12.53 -16.99 10.69
N ALA A 61 11.46 -17.75 10.42
CA ALA A 61 10.10 -17.31 10.71
C ALA A 61 10.10 -16.72 12.12
N ALA A 62 9.71 -15.45 12.25
CA ALA A 62 9.62 -14.88 13.58
C ALA A 62 8.66 -15.71 14.43
N ALA A 63 8.85 -15.62 15.75
CA ALA A 63 7.91 -16.23 16.67
C ALA A 63 6.49 -15.81 16.25
N LYS A 64 5.59 -16.78 16.14
CA LYS A 64 4.18 -16.50 15.87
C LYS A 64 3.72 -15.44 16.86
N ALA A 65 3.14 -14.34 16.39
CA ALA A 65 2.54 -13.34 17.28
C ALA A 65 1.62 -14.06 18.28
N PRO A 66 1.69 -13.74 19.58
CA PRO A 66 0.83 -14.35 20.59
C PRO A 66 -0.66 -14.16 20.28
N GLU A 67 -1.52 -14.95 20.92
CA GLU A 67 -2.96 -14.70 20.84
C GLU A 67 -3.30 -13.33 21.43
N GLY A 68 -4.15 -12.57 20.72
CA GLY A 68 -4.50 -11.21 21.06
C GLY A 68 -5.58 -10.62 20.16
N GLU A 69 -5.92 -9.37 20.41
CA GLU A 69 -6.79 -8.58 19.54
C GLU A 69 -5.97 -8.03 18.37
N ASN A 70 -6.34 -8.44 17.16
CA ASN A 70 -5.75 -7.91 15.94
C ASN A 70 -6.45 -6.62 15.55
N ARG A 71 -5.69 -5.54 15.38
CA ARG A 71 -6.20 -4.26 14.88
C ARG A 71 -5.43 -3.84 13.64
N MET A 72 -6.16 -3.47 12.60
CA MET A 72 -5.59 -3.07 11.33
C MET A 72 -5.40 -1.55 11.31
N PHE A 73 -4.22 -1.11 10.88
CA PHE A 73 -3.86 0.29 10.73
C PHE A 73 -3.43 0.59 9.30
N MET A 74 -3.61 1.83 8.89
CA MET A 74 -2.91 2.43 7.76
C MET A 74 -1.54 2.86 8.25
N LEU A 75 -0.48 2.19 7.80
CA LEU A 75 0.89 2.63 8.01
C LEU A 75 1.28 3.55 6.86
N VAL A 76 1.64 4.78 7.22
CA VAL A 76 2.34 5.72 6.36
C VAL A 76 3.75 5.88 6.90
N ASP A 77 4.75 5.56 6.06
CA ASP A 77 6.14 5.80 6.37
C ASP A 77 6.90 6.44 5.21
N TYR A 78 8.07 6.99 5.50
CA TYR A 78 8.95 7.64 4.53
C TYR A 78 10.31 6.97 4.52
N GLU A 79 10.62 6.30 3.42
CA GLU A 79 11.86 5.52 3.28
C GLU A 79 12.74 6.07 2.15
N PRO A 80 14.07 6.19 2.36
CA PRO A 80 15.01 6.51 1.31
C PRO A 80 15.08 5.37 0.31
N VAL A 81 15.04 5.70 -0.98
CA VAL A 81 15.19 4.70 -2.04
C VAL A 81 16.63 4.73 -2.56
N SER A 82 17.32 3.60 -2.44
CA SER A 82 18.70 3.47 -2.88
C SER A 82 18.89 3.91 -4.33
N GLY A 83 19.83 4.83 -4.55
CA GLY A 83 20.14 5.38 -5.87
C GLY A 83 19.38 6.66 -6.22
N PHE A 84 18.43 7.11 -5.40
CA PHE A 84 17.73 8.38 -5.58
C PHE A 84 18.35 9.42 -4.65
N THR A 85 19.07 10.38 -5.23
CA THR A 85 19.69 11.46 -4.47
C THR A 85 19.43 12.84 -5.08
N GLU A 86 19.37 13.84 -4.21
CA GLU A 86 19.41 15.26 -4.54
C GLU A 86 20.76 15.68 -5.16
N GLU A 87 20.85 16.91 -5.66
CA GLU A 87 22.09 17.42 -6.29
C GLU A 87 23.30 17.44 -5.35
N ASP A 88 23.08 17.60 -4.04
CA ASP A 88 24.10 17.60 -3.00
C ASP A 88 24.45 16.17 -2.50
N GLY A 89 23.77 15.16 -3.03
CA GLY A 89 23.97 13.76 -2.68
C GLY A 89 23.12 13.27 -1.49
N ALA A 90 22.23 14.09 -0.94
CA ALA A 90 21.27 13.64 0.07
C ALA A 90 20.30 12.61 -0.53
N GLU A 91 19.95 11.56 0.22
CA GLU A 91 18.97 10.57 -0.22
C GLU A 91 17.56 11.17 -0.23
N ILE A 92 16.77 10.76 -1.22
CA ILE A 92 15.38 11.18 -1.35
C ILE A 92 14.50 10.09 -0.72
N ALA A 93 13.69 10.50 0.25
CA ALA A 93 12.68 9.66 0.85
C ALA A 93 11.36 9.76 0.08
N PHE A 94 10.74 8.61 -0.17
CA PHE A 94 9.43 8.51 -0.79
C PHE A 94 8.44 7.96 0.23
N PRO A 95 7.18 8.41 0.22
CA PRO A 95 6.17 7.84 1.08
C PRO A 95 5.87 6.40 0.65
N ARG A 96 5.48 5.57 1.60
CA ARG A 96 4.87 4.25 1.40
C ARG A 96 3.57 4.23 2.19
N ILE A 97 2.54 3.64 1.61
CA ILE A 97 1.23 3.48 2.27
C ILE A 97 0.83 2.02 2.18
N ARG A 98 0.55 1.40 3.33
CA ARG A 98 0.08 0.01 3.40
C ARG A 98 -0.80 -0.23 4.60
N LYS A 99 -1.65 -1.25 4.52
CA LYS A 99 -2.35 -1.78 5.68
C LYS A 99 -1.38 -2.65 6.49
N GLN A 100 -1.30 -2.44 7.80
CA GLN A 100 -0.50 -3.26 8.71
C GLN A 100 -1.29 -3.62 9.96
N GLU A 101 -1.27 -4.89 10.33
CA GLU A 101 -1.94 -5.40 11.53
C GLU A 101 -1.00 -5.34 12.74
N LEU A 102 -1.46 -4.75 13.83
CA LEU A 102 -0.81 -4.77 15.14
C LEU A 102 -1.58 -5.73 16.06
N VAL A 103 -0.86 -6.50 16.87
CA VAL A 103 -1.46 -7.47 17.80
C VAL A 103 -1.38 -6.95 19.23
N PHE A 104 -2.54 -6.69 19.82
CA PHE A 104 -2.71 -6.27 21.20
C PHE A 104 -2.92 -7.53 22.05
N ALA A 105 -1.82 -8.05 22.59
CA ALA A 105 -1.79 -9.37 23.21
C ALA A 105 -2.36 -9.36 24.65
N ASP A 106 -2.88 -10.51 25.07
CA ASP A 106 -3.45 -10.70 26.41
C ASP A 106 -2.42 -10.54 27.56
N ASP A 107 -1.13 -10.60 27.24
CA ASP A 107 -0.04 -10.39 28.18
C ASP A 107 0.28 -8.90 28.46
N GLY A 108 -0.47 -7.99 27.83
CA GLY A 108 -0.31 -6.54 27.98
C GLY A 108 0.77 -5.94 27.08
N LYS A 109 1.31 -6.71 26.12
CA LYS A 109 2.22 -6.22 25.09
C LYS A 109 1.50 -5.91 23.79
N VAL A 110 2.17 -5.12 22.96
CA VAL A 110 1.79 -4.90 21.57
C VAL A 110 2.89 -5.47 20.67
N TYR A 111 2.50 -6.26 19.68
CA TYR A 111 3.42 -6.80 18.68
C TYR A 111 3.24 -6.05 17.37
N ILE A 112 4.32 -5.45 16.88
CA ILE A 112 4.35 -4.62 15.67
C ILE A 112 5.18 -5.34 14.62
N PRO A 113 4.63 -5.66 13.43
CA PRO A 113 5.40 -6.36 12.41
C PRO A 113 6.58 -5.50 11.91
N ASN A 114 7.68 -6.15 11.54
CA ASN A 114 8.76 -5.50 10.81
C ASN A 114 8.20 -4.84 9.55
N MET A 115 8.68 -3.63 9.28
CA MET A 115 8.16 -2.77 8.23
C MET A 115 9.17 -2.53 7.11
N MET A 116 10.45 -2.86 7.34
CA MET A 116 11.57 -2.57 6.43
C MET A 116 12.17 -3.86 5.87
N LEU A 117 12.39 -3.90 4.55
CA LEU A 117 13.06 -5.03 3.85
C LEU A 117 12.41 -6.40 4.14
N THR A 118 11.11 -6.43 4.36
CA THR A 118 10.32 -7.65 4.64
C THR A 118 10.38 -8.67 3.50
N SER A 119 10.51 -8.24 2.25
CA SER A 119 10.73 -9.09 1.07
C SER A 119 11.99 -9.95 1.18
N ALA A 120 13.02 -9.42 1.87
CA ALA A 120 14.33 -10.02 2.04
C ALA A 120 14.48 -10.74 3.40
N LEU A 121 13.91 -10.15 4.45
CA LEU A 121 14.10 -10.57 5.84
C LEU A 121 12.95 -11.41 6.38
N GLY A 122 11.83 -11.50 5.65
CA GLY A 122 10.63 -12.20 6.07
C GLY A 122 9.86 -11.48 7.18
N GLU A 123 8.92 -12.21 7.79
CA GLU A 123 8.09 -11.72 8.88
C GLU A 123 8.91 -11.66 10.18
N GLY A 124 8.98 -10.46 10.76
CA GLY A 124 9.64 -10.09 12.01
C GLY A 124 8.67 -9.34 12.93
N TRP A 125 8.95 -9.25 14.23
CA TRP A 125 8.13 -8.48 15.17
C TRP A 125 8.98 -7.66 16.14
N LEU A 126 8.49 -6.48 16.47
CA LEU A 126 8.87 -5.70 17.64
C LEU A 126 7.87 -5.94 18.76
N GLU A 127 8.36 -5.99 19.98
CA GLU A 127 7.57 -6.06 21.21
C GLU A 127 7.57 -4.69 21.89
N GLY A 128 6.38 -4.12 22.07
CA GLY A 128 6.14 -2.91 22.84
C GLY A 128 5.27 -3.15 24.07
N VAL A 129 5.28 -2.20 24.99
CA VAL A 129 4.40 -2.13 26.17
C VAL A 129 3.74 -0.77 26.25
N PHE A 130 2.54 -0.70 26.81
CA PHE A 130 1.89 0.58 27.04
C PHE A 130 2.57 1.36 28.16
N ASP A 131 2.80 2.66 27.93
CA ASP A 131 2.96 3.58 29.04
C ASP A 131 1.59 3.98 29.64
N GLY A 132 1.61 4.65 30.79
CA GLY A 132 0.40 5.07 31.49
C GLY A 132 -0.47 6.07 30.71
N ASP A 133 0.04 6.63 29.61
CA ASP A 133 -0.61 7.61 28.75
C ASP A 133 -1.17 6.97 27.47
N GLY A 134 -0.94 5.67 27.26
CA GLY A 134 -1.44 4.90 26.12
C GLY A 134 -0.48 4.81 24.95
N ASN A 135 0.73 5.37 25.06
CA ASN A 135 1.79 5.25 24.05
C ASN A 135 2.37 3.84 24.07
N ILE A 136 2.90 3.37 22.93
CA ILE A 136 3.62 2.10 22.86
C ILE A 136 5.11 2.37 22.99
N VAL A 137 5.74 1.79 24.01
CA VAL A 137 7.18 1.89 24.28
C VAL A 137 7.86 0.58 23.93
N ILE A 138 8.87 0.65 23.05
CA ILE A 138 9.62 -0.49 22.52
C ILE A 138 11.08 -0.33 22.95
N GLU A 139 11.60 -1.31 23.67
CA GLU A 139 13.01 -1.30 24.07
C GLU A 139 13.94 -1.35 22.84
N PRO A 140 15.07 -0.64 22.85
CA PRO A 140 15.94 -0.53 21.69
C PRO A 140 16.70 -1.83 21.41
N GLY A 141 17.10 -2.03 20.15
CA GLY A 141 17.99 -3.12 19.74
C GLY A 141 17.32 -4.50 19.65
N GLN A 142 16.00 -4.56 19.52
CA GLN A 142 15.29 -5.82 19.30
C GLN A 142 15.62 -6.40 17.92
N THR A 143 15.97 -7.69 17.88
CA THR A 143 16.19 -8.43 16.63
C THR A 143 14.85 -8.72 15.96
N VAL A 144 14.67 -8.18 14.76
CA VAL A 144 13.48 -8.41 13.94
C VAL A 144 13.67 -9.54 12.92
N ALA A 145 14.91 -9.80 12.53
CA ALA A 145 15.22 -10.90 11.61
C ALA A 145 16.64 -11.41 11.81
N THR A 146 16.87 -12.66 11.40
CA THR A 146 18.20 -13.23 11.24
C THR A 146 18.32 -13.74 9.81
N TYR A 147 19.24 -13.18 9.04
CA TYR A 147 19.61 -13.67 7.72
C TYR A 147 20.74 -14.67 7.86
N SER A 148 20.57 -15.88 7.31
CA SER A 148 21.64 -16.87 7.26
C SER A 148 21.85 -17.35 5.83
N ASP A 149 23.09 -17.29 5.36
CA ASP A 149 23.55 -17.84 4.09
C ASP A 149 24.44 -19.06 4.36
N PRO A 150 23.91 -20.29 4.19
CA PRO A 150 24.67 -21.52 4.42
C PRO A 150 25.83 -21.71 3.45
N GLU A 151 25.77 -21.14 2.24
CA GLU A 151 26.83 -21.27 1.23
C GLU A 151 28.02 -20.38 1.56
N LEU A 152 27.76 -19.19 2.11
CA LEU A 152 28.78 -18.24 2.57
C LEU A 152 29.19 -18.45 4.03
N GLY A 153 28.46 -19.28 4.79
CA GLY A 153 28.68 -19.50 6.22
C GLY A 153 28.43 -18.23 7.05
N MET A 154 27.55 -17.35 6.58
CA MET A 154 27.23 -16.06 7.20
C MET A 154 25.90 -16.16 7.94
N SER A 155 25.82 -15.55 9.13
CA SER A 155 24.59 -15.36 9.89
C SER A 155 24.64 -13.99 10.53
N ASN A 156 23.73 -13.11 10.14
CA ASN A 156 23.66 -11.74 10.62
C ASN A 156 22.28 -11.48 11.19
N ASP A 157 22.24 -10.88 12.37
CA ASP A 157 21.02 -10.37 12.96
C ASP A 157 20.71 -8.98 12.43
N PHE A 158 19.43 -8.65 12.37
CA PHE A 158 18.91 -7.35 11.99
C PHE A 158 18.08 -6.82 13.14
N ILE A 159 18.44 -5.61 13.59
CA ILE A 159 17.75 -4.92 14.68
C ILE A 159 17.09 -3.66 14.16
N LEU A 160 15.94 -3.30 14.74
CA LEU A 160 15.41 -1.94 14.61
C LEU A 160 15.79 -1.14 15.85
N SER A 161 16.24 0.09 15.63
CA SER A 161 16.49 1.07 16.70
C SER A 161 16.30 2.48 16.16
N THR A 162 16.26 3.48 17.05
CA THR A 162 16.42 4.87 16.62
C THR A 162 17.79 5.07 15.97
N VAL A 163 17.93 6.05 15.08
CA VAL A 163 19.22 6.36 14.44
C VAL A 163 19.93 7.48 15.18
N ASP A 164 21.12 7.20 15.71
CA ASP A 164 22.05 8.21 16.23
C ASP A 164 22.92 8.75 15.08
N TYR A 165 22.57 9.96 14.63
CA TYR A 165 23.28 10.71 13.58
C TYR A 165 24.35 11.68 14.13
N SER A 166 24.63 11.66 15.44
CA SER A 166 25.69 12.48 16.04
C SER A 166 27.10 11.91 15.83
N THR A 167 27.20 10.69 15.30
CA THR A 167 28.44 9.96 15.10
C THR A 167 28.76 9.80 13.61
N ASP A 168 30.06 9.79 13.27
CA ASP A 168 30.51 9.46 11.92
C ASP A 168 30.18 8.00 11.60
N GLY A 169 29.01 7.77 10.98
CA GLY A 169 28.59 6.46 10.47
C GLY A 169 27.40 5.82 11.17
N TYR A 170 26.30 6.58 11.36
CA TYR A 170 24.96 6.16 11.81
C TYR A 170 24.95 4.93 12.72
N GLN A 171 24.74 5.13 14.02
CA GLN A 171 24.72 4.05 15.00
C GLN A 171 23.30 3.80 15.52
N PRO A 172 22.98 2.59 16.00
CA PRO A 172 21.72 2.37 16.70
C PRO A 172 21.71 3.18 18.01
N GLY A 173 20.61 3.90 18.23
CA GLY A 173 20.36 4.60 19.47
C GLY A 173 20.12 3.64 20.63
N ASN A 174 20.31 4.14 21.85
CA ASN A 174 20.14 3.38 23.09
C ASN A 174 18.87 3.77 23.87
N GLU A 175 18.07 4.69 23.35
CA GLU A 175 16.82 5.12 23.96
C GLU A 175 15.65 4.30 23.39
N PRO A 176 14.62 3.99 24.21
CA PRO A 176 13.41 3.33 23.73
C PRO A 176 12.74 4.09 22.58
N ILE A 177 12.20 3.33 21.62
CA ILE A 177 11.32 3.87 20.59
C ILE A 177 9.95 4.07 21.25
N THR A 178 9.39 5.27 21.15
CA THR A 178 8.04 5.56 21.67
C THR A 178 7.15 5.95 20.52
N LEU A 179 6.10 5.15 20.29
CA LEU A 179 5.01 5.48 19.39
C LEU A 179 3.92 6.18 20.19
N TYR A 180 3.75 7.47 19.97
CA TYR A 180 2.82 8.31 20.72
C TYR A 180 1.40 8.08 20.24
N PHE A 181 0.47 7.95 21.18
CA PHE A 181 -0.94 7.78 20.88
C PHE A 181 -1.64 9.13 20.80
N GLU A 182 -2.22 9.43 19.64
CA GLU A 182 -2.99 10.64 19.41
C GLU A 182 -4.03 10.35 18.32
N ASP A 183 -5.24 10.89 18.48
CA ASP A 183 -6.32 10.74 17.51
C ASP A 183 -6.50 9.29 17.05
N ASP A 184 -6.67 8.34 17.98
CA ASP A 184 -6.90 6.91 17.68
C ASP A 184 -5.79 6.22 16.86
N GLY A 185 -4.65 6.89 16.65
CA GLY A 185 -3.49 6.40 15.93
C GLY A 185 -2.20 6.44 16.76
N TYR A 186 -1.12 5.93 16.17
CA TYR A 186 0.22 5.94 16.77
C TYR A 186 1.21 6.60 15.83
N TYR A 187 2.12 7.43 16.34
CA TYR A 187 3.14 8.07 15.49
C TYR A 187 4.51 8.12 16.15
N LEU A 188 5.54 8.15 15.31
CA LEU A 188 6.89 8.47 15.72
C LEU A 188 7.08 10.01 15.63
N PRO A 189 7.62 10.69 16.65
CA PRO A 189 7.78 12.14 16.61
C PRO A 189 8.75 12.59 15.51
N GLU A 190 8.48 13.77 14.94
CA GLU A 190 9.34 14.41 13.95
C GLU A 190 10.80 14.51 14.45
N GLY A 191 11.75 14.14 13.58
CA GLY A 191 13.18 14.15 13.88
C GLY A 191 13.70 12.93 14.65
N GLN A 192 12.83 11.97 14.99
CA GLN A 192 13.26 10.62 15.36
C GLN A 192 13.17 9.72 14.13
N PHE A 193 14.29 9.07 13.80
CA PHE A 193 14.34 8.14 12.67
C PHE A 193 14.43 6.72 13.19
N LEU A 194 13.67 5.82 12.58
CA LEU A 194 13.79 4.39 12.83
C LEU A 194 14.76 3.79 11.81
N GLY A 195 15.79 3.06 12.24
CA GLY A 195 16.78 2.46 11.37
C GLY A 195 16.82 0.95 11.50
N LEU A 196 16.96 0.27 10.36
CA LEU A 196 17.25 -1.15 10.30
C LEU A 196 18.76 -1.36 10.19
N PHE A 197 19.35 -1.96 11.22
CA PHE A 197 20.78 -2.20 11.29
C PHE A 197 21.09 -3.68 11.14
N ARG A 198 22.02 -4.01 10.24
CA ARG A 198 22.68 -5.32 10.24
C ARG A 198 23.73 -5.34 11.35
N VAL A 199 23.73 -6.41 12.13
CA VAL A 199 24.69 -6.68 13.20
C VAL A 199 25.72 -7.68 12.68
N ASP A 200 26.95 -7.21 12.49
CA ASP A 200 28.08 -8.04 12.09
C ASP A 200 28.94 -8.36 13.32
N GLU A 201 28.91 -9.62 13.77
CA GLU A 201 29.75 -10.11 14.86
C GLU A 201 31.07 -10.70 14.34
N TYR A 202 32.19 -10.18 14.85
CA TYR A 202 33.52 -10.67 14.50
C TYR A 202 34.22 -11.25 15.74
N PRO A 203 34.73 -12.50 15.71
CA PRO A 203 35.38 -13.13 16.87
C PRO A 203 36.60 -12.37 17.43
N PHE A 204 37.18 -11.45 16.66
CA PHE A 204 38.37 -10.68 17.01
C PHE A 204 38.07 -9.23 17.42
N LEU A 205 36.81 -8.77 17.32
CA LEU A 205 36.40 -7.44 17.77
C LEU A 205 35.69 -7.55 19.12
N PRO A 206 35.93 -6.61 20.05
CA PRO A 206 35.30 -6.62 21.37
C PRO A 206 33.83 -6.19 21.33
N MET A 207 33.34 -5.68 20.20
CA MET A 207 31.98 -5.16 20.02
C MET A 207 31.49 -5.49 18.60
N PRO A 208 30.18 -5.69 18.40
CA PRO A 208 29.60 -5.84 17.07
C PRO A 208 29.79 -4.58 16.23
N ILE A 209 29.78 -4.75 14.90
CA ILE A 209 29.69 -3.64 13.96
C ILE A 209 28.23 -3.51 13.52
N TYR A 210 27.69 -2.31 13.60
CA TYR A 210 26.36 -1.99 13.10
C TYR A 210 26.48 -1.33 11.74
N THR A 211 25.72 -1.83 10.77
CA THR A 211 25.61 -1.25 9.43
C THR A 211 24.15 -0.87 9.18
N LEU A 212 23.85 0.43 9.09
CA LEU A 212 22.53 0.90 8.66
C LEU A 212 22.23 0.39 7.24
N GLN A 213 21.11 -0.31 7.08
CA GLN A 213 20.67 -0.86 5.78
C GLN A 213 19.61 0.04 5.13
N THR A 214 18.68 0.54 5.92
CA THR A 214 17.67 1.54 5.53
C THR A 214 17.14 2.21 6.80
N TYR A 215 16.41 3.31 6.65
CA TYR A 215 15.76 4.02 7.74
C TYR A 215 14.42 4.59 7.30
N CYS A 216 13.61 4.99 8.27
CA CYS A 216 12.35 5.70 8.09
C CYS A 216 12.44 7.05 8.81
N LEU A 217 12.09 8.13 8.10
CA LEU A 217 12.16 9.50 8.62
C LEU A 217 10.90 9.92 9.40
N ASP A 218 9.73 9.49 8.93
CA ASP A 218 8.42 9.79 9.51
C ASP A 218 7.57 8.52 9.48
N LEU A 219 6.88 8.22 10.57
CA LEU A 219 6.05 7.02 10.69
C LEU A 219 4.75 7.34 11.43
N ALA A 220 3.63 6.93 10.85
CA ALA A 220 2.31 7.03 11.47
C ALA A 220 1.43 5.81 11.16
N TYR A 221 0.68 5.38 12.16
CA TYR A 221 -0.36 4.39 12.12
C TYR A 221 -1.71 5.07 12.36
N GLY A 222 -2.55 5.14 11.34
CA GLY A 222 -3.92 5.60 11.48
C GLY A 222 -4.91 4.43 11.52
N ASP A 223 -5.91 4.44 12.39
CA ASP A 223 -6.90 3.35 12.46
C ASP A 223 -7.69 3.26 11.15
N VAL A 224 -7.74 2.08 10.52
CA VAL A 224 -8.47 1.92 9.25
C VAL A 224 -9.98 2.03 9.39
N SER A 225 -10.53 1.93 10.61
CA SER A 225 -11.95 2.18 10.86
C SER A 225 -12.35 3.64 10.65
N ALA A 226 -11.37 4.55 10.58
CA ALA A 226 -11.56 5.92 10.12
C ALA A 226 -11.89 5.98 8.62
N LEU A 227 -11.48 4.99 7.83
CA LEU A 227 -11.85 4.89 6.42
C LEU A 227 -13.35 4.60 6.31
N GLY A 228 -14.05 5.39 5.49
CA GLY A 228 -15.43 5.08 5.11
C GLY A 228 -15.54 3.80 4.28
N GLU A 229 -16.76 3.49 3.84
CA GLU A 229 -16.98 2.38 2.90
C GLU A 229 -16.30 2.69 1.55
N PRO A 230 -15.51 1.76 0.98
CA PRO A 230 -14.88 1.97 -0.31
C PRO A 230 -15.91 1.91 -1.45
N VAL A 231 -15.57 2.57 -2.56
CA VAL A 231 -16.19 2.32 -3.87
C VAL A 231 -15.24 1.45 -4.67
N GLU A 232 -15.74 0.32 -5.17
CA GLU A 232 -14.99 -0.57 -6.05
C GLU A 232 -15.00 -0.05 -7.49
N TYR A 233 -13.84 -0.13 -8.15
CA TYR A 233 -13.67 0.14 -9.58
C TYR A 233 -12.96 -1.03 -10.26
N ASP A 234 -13.53 -1.52 -11.35
CA ASP A 234 -12.86 -2.48 -12.22
C ASP A 234 -11.91 -1.71 -13.14
N TYR A 235 -10.66 -2.15 -13.22
CA TYR A 235 -9.67 -1.55 -14.10
C TYR A 235 -9.38 -2.41 -15.32
N THR A 236 -9.00 -1.74 -16.40
CA THR A 236 -8.31 -2.35 -17.55
C THR A 236 -7.03 -1.60 -17.83
N CYS A 237 -5.93 -2.28 -18.17
CA CYS A 237 -4.69 -1.64 -18.60
C CYS A 237 -3.90 -2.53 -19.56
N ASP A 238 -2.99 -1.94 -20.32
CA ASP A 238 -2.06 -2.68 -21.17
C ASP A 238 -0.74 -2.89 -20.42
N GLU A 239 -0.33 -4.14 -20.22
CA GLU A 239 1.03 -4.44 -19.78
C GLU A 239 2.01 -4.28 -20.95
N LEU A 240 3.02 -3.43 -20.77
CA LEU A 240 3.98 -3.05 -21.81
C LEU A 240 5.32 -3.79 -21.70
N THR A 241 5.37 -4.90 -20.96
CA THR A 241 6.57 -5.74 -20.83
C THR A 241 6.61 -6.80 -21.95
N GLY A 242 7.63 -6.75 -22.83
CA GLY A 242 7.80 -7.73 -23.92
C GLY A 242 7.34 -7.28 -25.32
N GLU A 243 7.10 -8.22 -26.24
CA GLU A 243 6.85 -7.93 -27.67
C GLU A 243 5.37 -7.61 -28.01
N ALA A 244 4.42 -7.89 -27.12
CA ALA A 244 3.00 -7.62 -27.35
C ALA A 244 2.30 -7.15 -26.07
N ALA A 245 1.55 -6.05 -26.17
CA ALA A 245 0.69 -5.58 -25.09
C ALA A 245 -0.38 -6.61 -24.76
N THR A 246 -0.48 -7.01 -23.49
CA THR A 246 -1.57 -7.84 -22.98
C THR A 246 -2.51 -6.98 -22.15
N GLY A 247 -3.80 -7.00 -22.51
CA GLY A 247 -4.83 -6.37 -21.68
C GLY A 247 -4.96 -7.13 -20.36
N LEU A 248 -4.75 -6.43 -19.25
CA LEU A 248 -4.97 -6.89 -17.90
C LEU A 248 -6.25 -6.27 -17.34
N THR A 249 -6.87 -6.99 -16.43
CA THR A 249 -8.07 -6.55 -15.71
C THR A 249 -7.95 -6.88 -14.24
N GLY A 250 -8.52 -6.03 -13.39
CA GLY A 250 -8.65 -6.31 -11.97
C GLY A 250 -9.64 -5.34 -11.33
N THR A 251 -9.59 -5.23 -10.00
CA THR A 251 -10.47 -4.35 -9.24
C THR A 251 -9.63 -3.59 -8.21
N VAL A 252 -9.99 -2.34 -7.97
CA VAL A 252 -9.44 -1.52 -6.89
C VAL A 252 -10.54 -0.98 -5.99
N GLU A 253 -10.22 -0.82 -4.72
CA GLU A 253 -11.08 -0.17 -3.73
C GLU A 253 -10.62 1.26 -3.52
N MET A 254 -11.51 2.24 -3.69
CA MET A 254 -11.23 3.65 -3.46
C MET A 254 -12.01 4.19 -2.25
N TYR A 255 -11.27 4.66 -1.25
CA TYR A 255 -11.77 5.30 -0.03
C TYR A 255 -11.67 6.81 -0.21
N SER A 256 -12.80 7.50 -0.38
CA SER A 256 -12.82 8.94 -0.72
C SER A 256 -13.43 9.81 0.37
N GLU A 257 -12.77 10.92 0.65
CA GLU A 257 -13.26 11.95 1.57
C GLU A 257 -12.85 13.35 1.14
N GLU A 258 -13.83 14.26 1.11
CA GLU A 258 -13.66 15.65 0.65
C GLU A 258 -12.96 15.78 -0.71
N ASP A 259 -11.65 16.06 -0.71
CA ASP A 259 -10.77 16.34 -1.85
C ASP A 259 -9.58 15.36 -1.90
N MET A 260 -9.65 14.24 -1.18
CA MET A 260 -8.63 13.19 -1.19
C MET A 260 -9.26 11.81 -1.31
N ASN A 261 -8.51 10.89 -1.90
CA ASN A 261 -8.85 9.47 -1.81
C ASN A 261 -7.60 8.58 -1.73
N ILE A 262 -7.76 7.43 -1.10
CA ILE A 262 -6.77 6.37 -1.06
C ILE A 262 -7.35 5.19 -1.82
N SER A 263 -6.56 4.57 -2.69
CA SER A 263 -6.93 3.36 -3.41
C SER A 263 -6.02 2.20 -3.04
N THR A 264 -6.50 0.97 -3.16
CA THR A 264 -5.59 -0.16 -3.42
C THR A 264 -4.82 0.07 -4.71
N SER A 265 -3.67 -0.59 -4.85
CA SER A 265 -2.70 -0.36 -5.91
C SER A 265 -3.26 -0.44 -7.33
N LEU A 266 -2.85 0.53 -8.16
CA LEU A 266 -3.01 0.51 -9.61
C LEU A 266 -1.86 -0.19 -10.34
N LEU A 267 -0.87 -0.72 -9.62
CA LEU A 267 0.18 -1.56 -10.19
C LEU A 267 -0.18 -3.03 -9.94
N PRO A 268 -0.57 -3.79 -10.98
CA PRO A 268 -0.94 -5.19 -10.83
C PRO A 268 0.14 -6.07 -10.18
N ALA A 269 1.42 -5.69 -10.29
CA ALA A 269 2.53 -6.39 -9.66
C ALA A 269 2.59 -6.25 -8.13
N CYS A 270 1.98 -5.22 -7.56
CA CYS A 270 1.98 -4.91 -6.12
C CYS A 270 0.55 -4.62 -5.62
N PRO A 271 -0.37 -5.60 -5.64
CA PRO A 271 -1.80 -5.38 -5.40
C PRO A 271 -2.13 -4.92 -3.96
N ASP A 272 -1.30 -5.27 -2.99
CA ASP A 272 -1.52 -4.96 -1.56
C ASP A 272 -1.03 -3.55 -1.16
N ALA A 273 -0.29 -2.87 -2.05
CA ALA A 273 0.13 -1.50 -1.83
C ALA A 273 -1.06 -0.54 -1.89
N MET A 274 -0.92 0.62 -1.25
CA MET A 274 -1.93 1.67 -1.32
C MET A 274 -1.38 2.92 -2.01
N MET A 275 -2.27 3.63 -2.68
CA MET A 275 -1.95 4.81 -3.48
C MET A 275 -2.83 5.97 -3.06
N MET A 276 -2.26 7.16 -3.05
CA MET A 276 -2.98 8.40 -2.75
C MET A 276 -3.37 9.11 -4.03
N PHE A 277 -4.53 9.75 -3.99
CA PHE A 277 -5.04 10.59 -5.04
C PHE A 277 -5.54 11.91 -4.48
N ILE A 278 -5.36 12.97 -5.26
CA ILE A 278 -6.03 14.24 -5.05
C ILE A 278 -7.35 14.22 -5.82
N GLY A 279 -8.41 14.72 -5.21
CA GLY A 279 -9.77 14.76 -5.74
C GLY A 279 -10.70 13.70 -5.16
N TYR A 280 -12.00 13.85 -5.40
CA TYR A 280 -13.03 12.92 -4.94
C TYR A 280 -13.46 11.93 -6.03
N ALA A 281 -13.22 10.62 -5.81
CA ALA A 281 -13.62 9.59 -6.77
C ALA A 281 -15.15 9.54 -6.96
N GLY A 282 -15.57 9.42 -8.22
CA GLY A 282 -16.96 9.41 -8.66
C GLY A 282 -17.61 10.80 -8.80
N LYS A 283 -16.87 11.91 -8.68
CA LYS A 283 -17.43 13.27 -8.83
C LYS A 283 -16.64 14.19 -9.75
N GLU A 284 -15.32 14.03 -9.79
CA GLU A 284 -14.39 14.92 -10.48
C GLU A 284 -13.16 14.14 -10.94
N ASP A 285 -12.32 14.80 -11.75
CA ASP A 285 -11.01 14.30 -12.13
C ASP A 285 -10.17 14.04 -10.87
N ILE A 286 -9.38 12.97 -10.90
CA ILE A 286 -8.50 12.61 -9.80
C ILE A 286 -7.05 12.57 -10.29
N MET A 287 -6.11 12.88 -9.39
CA MET A 287 -4.68 12.84 -9.69
C MET A 287 -4.01 11.80 -8.80
N ALA A 288 -3.51 10.72 -9.39
CA ALA A 288 -2.74 9.71 -8.67
C ALA A 288 -1.36 10.25 -8.32
N TYR A 289 -0.97 10.20 -7.05
CA TYR A 289 0.41 10.39 -6.64
C TYR A 289 1.20 9.13 -7.00
N CYS A 290 2.21 9.29 -7.84
CA CYS A 290 2.95 8.19 -8.44
C CYS A 290 4.46 8.35 -8.24
N THR A 291 4.86 8.85 -7.08
CA THR A 291 6.24 8.79 -6.57
C THR A 291 6.19 8.22 -5.15
N THR A 292 5.90 6.92 -5.05
CA THR A 292 5.57 6.24 -3.79
C THR A 292 6.15 4.84 -3.81
N VAL A 293 6.74 4.42 -2.69
CA VAL A 293 7.19 3.03 -2.52
C VAL A 293 5.95 2.14 -2.51
N ALA A 294 5.89 1.19 -3.43
CA ALA A 294 4.81 0.22 -3.53
C ALA A 294 5.05 -0.95 -2.59
N ASP A 295 6.28 -1.44 -2.60
CA ASP A 295 6.76 -2.56 -1.82
C ASP A 295 8.27 -2.41 -1.60
N ASP A 296 8.90 -3.26 -0.79
CA ASP A 296 10.33 -3.15 -0.46
C ASP A 296 11.26 -3.08 -1.69
N ASP A 297 10.83 -3.69 -2.80
CA ASP A 297 11.57 -3.79 -4.06
C ASP A 297 10.88 -3.06 -5.22
N ALA A 298 9.84 -2.26 -4.97
CA ALA A 298 9.03 -1.66 -6.02
C ALA A 298 8.69 -0.19 -5.75
N LEU A 299 8.91 0.67 -6.74
CA LEU A 299 8.60 2.11 -6.68
C LEU A 299 7.57 2.46 -7.75
N PHE A 300 6.38 2.94 -7.34
CA PHE A 300 5.44 3.55 -8.26
C PHE A 300 6.05 4.81 -8.85
N MET A 301 6.18 4.83 -10.17
CA MET A 301 6.63 5.97 -10.94
C MET A 301 5.74 6.16 -12.17
N GLY A 302 5.15 7.35 -12.28
CA GLY A 302 4.52 7.79 -13.52
C GLY A 302 5.55 8.28 -14.52
N TYR A 303 5.38 7.98 -15.80
CA TYR A 303 6.25 8.52 -16.85
C TYR A 303 5.56 8.71 -18.19
N THR A 304 6.18 9.52 -19.04
CA THR A 304 5.86 9.68 -20.45
C THR A 304 7.11 9.54 -21.32
N ALA A 305 6.96 9.01 -22.54
CA ALA A 305 8.07 8.89 -23.49
C ALA A 305 8.32 10.23 -24.20
N VAL A 306 9.57 10.71 -24.18
CA VAL A 306 9.94 12.01 -24.80
C VAL A 306 10.72 11.86 -26.12
N GLY A 307 10.71 10.64 -26.70
CA GLY A 307 11.36 10.31 -27.96
C GLY A 307 12.84 9.93 -27.81
N GLY A 308 13.40 9.24 -28.81
CA GLY A 308 14.81 8.82 -28.80
C GLY A 308 15.18 7.78 -27.73
N GLY A 309 14.18 7.10 -27.13
CA GLY A 309 14.38 6.15 -26.03
C GLY A 309 14.48 6.79 -24.64
N ALA A 310 14.28 8.10 -24.53
CA ALA A 310 14.21 8.81 -23.26
C ALA A 310 12.77 8.88 -22.72
N TYR A 311 12.65 8.98 -21.41
CA TYR A 311 11.39 9.16 -20.68
C TYR A 311 11.53 10.32 -19.69
N GLN A 312 10.39 10.93 -19.36
CA GLN A 312 10.26 11.93 -18.32
C GLN A 312 9.35 11.36 -17.24
N THR A 313 9.81 11.38 -15.99
CA THR A 313 9.00 10.97 -14.83
C THR A 313 8.03 12.08 -14.43
N ALA A 314 6.95 11.72 -13.76
CA ALA A 314 5.96 12.63 -13.21
C ALA A 314 5.62 12.22 -11.78
N SER A 315 5.41 13.22 -10.92
CA SER A 315 4.93 13.00 -9.54
C SER A 315 3.43 12.70 -9.47
N PHE A 316 2.69 13.10 -10.51
CA PHE A 316 1.25 12.90 -10.61
C PHE A 316 0.86 12.43 -12.00
N ILE A 317 -0.20 11.61 -12.07
CA ILE A 317 -0.89 11.25 -13.30
C ILE A 317 -2.38 11.59 -13.15
N ASN A 318 -2.94 12.24 -14.17
CA ASN A 318 -4.36 12.57 -14.19
C ASN A 318 -5.22 11.38 -14.65
N PHE A 319 -6.38 11.24 -14.03
CA PHE A 319 -7.47 10.37 -14.44
C PHE A 319 -8.71 11.24 -14.66
N PHE A 320 -9.16 11.30 -15.90
CA PHE A 320 -10.27 12.17 -16.31
C PHE A 320 -11.61 11.52 -16.08
N TYR A 321 -12.49 12.20 -15.36
CA TYR A 321 -13.78 11.69 -14.94
C TYR A 321 -14.84 11.82 -16.04
N ASN A 322 -15.53 10.73 -16.31
CA ASN A 322 -16.69 10.69 -17.18
C ASN A 322 -17.98 10.70 -16.35
N GLY A 323 -18.60 11.88 -16.22
CA GLY A 323 -19.86 12.02 -15.48
C GLY A 323 -21.08 11.29 -16.06
N ALA A 324 -20.99 10.66 -17.23
CA ALA A 324 -22.10 9.89 -17.81
C ALA A 324 -22.26 8.49 -17.21
N ASP A 325 -21.14 7.82 -16.89
CA ASP A 325 -21.09 6.45 -16.38
C ASP A 325 -20.22 6.29 -15.13
N GLY A 326 -19.56 7.37 -14.69
CA GLY A 326 -18.72 7.39 -13.51
C GLY A 326 -17.32 6.80 -13.73
N SER A 327 -16.94 6.51 -14.97
CA SER A 327 -15.63 5.96 -15.32
C SER A 327 -14.51 7.00 -15.30
N TYR A 328 -13.28 6.51 -15.34
CA TYR A 328 -12.06 7.30 -15.45
C TYR A 328 -11.17 6.75 -16.54
N ASP A 329 -10.59 7.64 -17.35
CA ASP A 329 -9.51 7.29 -18.27
C ASP A 329 -8.23 8.00 -17.85
N CYS A 330 -7.13 7.24 -17.76
CA CYS A 330 -5.80 7.77 -17.51
C CYS A 330 -5.37 8.71 -18.65
N GLU A 331 -4.59 9.74 -18.31
CA GLU A 331 -4.05 10.69 -19.26
C GLU A 331 -3.30 10.02 -20.43
N ASP A 332 -3.60 10.46 -21.65
CA ASP A 332 -3.07 9.84 -22.87
C ASP A 332 -1.54 9.95 -22.93
N GLY A 333 -0.87 8.85 -23.27
CA GLY A 333 0.58 8.78 -23.35
C GLY A 333 1.34 8.68 -22.01
N PHE A 334 0.63 8.54 -20.89
CA PHE A 334 1.24 8.20 -19.60
C PHE A 334 1.27 6.70 -19.34
N THR A 335 2.23 6.27 -18.54
CA THR A 335 2.40 4.89 -18.10
C THR A 335 2.80 4.88 -16.63
N LEU A 336 2.25 3.94 -15.88
CA LEU A 336 2.66 3.64 -14.51
C LEU A 336 3.60 2.44 -14.51
N GLY A 337 4.68 2.47 -13.75
CA GLY A 337 5.58 1.33 -13.68
C GLY A 337 6.39 1.28 -12.40
N ASP A 338 7.02 0.13 -12.17
CA ASP A 338 8.04 -0.05 -11.15
C ASP A 338 9.38 0.47 -11.67
N PHE A 339 9.83 1.61 -11.16
CA PHE A 339 11.04 2.29 -11.61
C PHE A 339 12.26 1.94 -10.76
N PHE A 340 13.38 1.67 -11.41
CA PHE A 340 14.63 1.35 -10.75
C PHE A 340 15.82 2.09 -11.37
N ILE A 341 16.89 2.23 -10.57
CA ILE A 341 18.21 2.66 -11.02
C ILE A 341 19.17 1.48 -10.85
N ASN A 342 19.83 1.07 -11.94
CA ASN A 342 20.83 0.02 -11.87
C ASN A 342 22.08 0.55 -11.15
N PRO A 343 22.44 0.00 -9.98
CA PRO A 343 23.55 0.53 -9.18
C PRO A 343 24.93 0.26 -9.81
N LEU A 344 25.04 -0.62 -10.81
CA LEU A 344 26.32 -0.96 -11.43
C LEU A 344 26.77 0.04 -12.49
N ASN A 345 25.81 0.70 -13.16
CA ASN A 345 26.09 1.56 -14.31
C ASN A 345 25.26 2.86 -14.30
N GLY A 346 24.42 3.07 -13.28
CA GLY A 346 23.55 4.23 -13.13
C GLY A 346 22.41 4.30 -14.14
N THR A 347 22.17 3.26 -14.95
CA THR A 347 21.09 3.29 -15.93
C THR A 347 19.75 3.06 -15.26
N SER A 348 18.80 3.94 -15.49
CA SER A 348 17.45 3.80 -15.00
C SER A 348 16.58 2.98 -15.96
N GLY A 349 15.53 2.36 -15.44
CA GLY A 349 14.58 1.58 -16.23
C GLY A 349 13.32 1.22 -15.44
N PHE A 350 12.47 0.41 -16.06
CA PHE A 350 11.24 -0.08 -15.45
C PHE A 350 11.22 -1.61 -15.47
N SER A 351 10.86 -2.23 -14.34
CA SER A 351 10.73 -3.70 -14.26
C SER A 351 9.37 -4.17 -14.80
N CYS A 352 8.34 -3.35 -14.62
CA CYS A 352 7.01 -3.49 -15.19
C CYS A 352 6.44 -2.14 -15.62
N MET A 353 5.52 -2.14 -16.58
CA MET A 353 4.97 -0.94 -17.19
C MET A 353 3.50 -1.19 -17.59
N TYR A 354 2.61 -0.27 -17.23
CA TYR A 354 1.17 -0.36 -17.45
C TYR A 354 0.64 0.95 -18.04
N GLY A 355 0.17 0.89 -19.28
CA GLY A 355 -0.39 2.02 -20.02
C GLY A 355 -1.89 1.87 -20.25
N ASN A 356 -2.51 2.91 -20.83
CA ASN A 356 -3.91 2.91 -21.26
C ASN A 356 -4.88 2.43 -20.17
N MET A 357 -4.66 2.91 -18.94
CA MET A 357 -5.45 2.50 -17.80
C MET A 357 -6.82 3.18 -17.82
N SER A 358 -7.87 2.40 -17.56
CA SER A 358 -9.25 2.87 -17.43
C SER A 358 -9.88 2.23 -16.20
N LEU A 359 -10.72 2.96 -15.48
CA LEU A 359 -11.45 2.52 -14.30
C LEU A 359 -12.95 2.68 -14.51
N VAL A 360 -13.73 1.67 -14.16
CA VAL A 360 -15.19 1.68 -14.28
C VAL A 360 -15.80 1.25 -12.95
N PRO A 361 -16.79 1.96 -12.37
CA PRO A 361 -17.35 1.55 -11.08
C PRO A 361 -17.85 0.10 -11.09
N SER A 362 -17.36 -0.74 -10.18
CA SER A 362 -17.73 -2.15 -10.12
C SER A 362 -19.22 -2.29 -9.79
N GLY A 363 -19.88 -3.29 -10.37
CA GLY A 363 -21.32 -3.45 -10.23
C GLY A 363 -22.18 -2.48 -11.06
N THR A 364 -21.58 -1.53 -11.80
CA THR A 364 -22.27 -0.83 -12.90
C THR A 364 -22.35 -1.66 -14.19
N ALA A 365 -22.06 -2.96 -14.11
CA ALA A 365 -22.46 -3.96 -15.11
C ALA A 365 -24.00 -4.07 -15.20
N GLY A 366 -24.61 -3.05 -15.79
CA GLY A 366 -26.03 -2.88 -16.03
C GLY A 366 -26.21 -1.51 -16.67
N VAL A 367 -26.03 -1.31 -17.96
CA VAL A 367 -26.45 -2.15 -19.08
C VAL A 367 -25.48 -1.88 -20.22
N GLY A 368 -24.58 -2.82 -20.51
CA GLY A 368 -23.97 -2.84 -21.83
C GLY A 368 -25.11 -2.84 -22.84
N SER A 369 -25.10 -1.89 -23.78
CA SER A 369 -25.94 -1.99 -24.98
C SER A 369 -25.49 -3.23 -25.74
N VAL A 370 -25.98 -4.41 -25.31
CA VAL A 370 -25.79 -5.64 -26.07
C VAL A 370 -26.51 -5.39 -27.38
N GLY A 371 -25.70 -5.32 -28.44
CA GLY A 371 -26.08 -4.87 -29.77
C GLY A 371 -27.42 -5.45 -30.23
N ALA A 372 -28.10 -4.66 -31.08
CA ALA A 372 -29.35 -5.04 -31.73
C ALA A 372 -29.35 -6.55 -32.07
N ALA A 373 -30.42 -7.24 -31.69
CA ALA A 373 -30.60 -8.66 -31.97
C ALA A 373 -30.35 -8.91 -33.46
N GLY A 374 -29.17 -9.42 -33.80
CA GLY A 374 -28.79 -9.76 -35.16
C GLY A 374 -29.69 -10.89 -35.64
N GLY A 375 -30.82 -10.56 -36.26
CA GLY A 375 -31.71 -11.47 -36.98
C GLY A 375 -32.34 -12.62 -36.19
N ARG A 376 -32.26 -12.66 -34.85
CA ARG A 376 -32.80 -13.75 -34.03
C ARG A 376 -34.30 -13.57 -33.78
N SER A 377 -35.09 -14.61 -34.04
CA SER A 377 -36.53 -14.62 -33.74
C SER A 377 -36.79 -15.00 -32.28
N VAL A 378 -37.50 -14.12 -31.57
CA VAL A 378 -37.98 -14.39 -30.21
C VAL A 378 -39.16 -15.36 -30.28
N VAL A 379 -39.08 -16.48 -29.56
CA VAL A 379 -40.12 -17.52 -29.53
C VAL A 379 -40.96 -17.49 -28.25
N ALA A 380 -40.47 -16.86 -27.18
CA ALA A 380 -41.25 -16.60 -25.98
C ALA A 380 -40.74 -15.37 -25.22
N THR A 381 -41.65 -14.71 -24.50
CA THR A 381 -41.35 -13.59 -23.61
C THR A 381 -41.95 -13.86 -22.24
N GLU A 382 -41.16 -13.73 -21.19
CA GLU A 382 -41.57 -13.92 -19.80
C GLU A 382 -41.27 -12.65 -19.00
N TYR A 383 -42.12 -12.35 -18.02
CA TYR A 383 -41.95 -11.20 -17.14
C TYR A 383 -41.74 -11.68 -15.72
N TYR A 384 -40.83 -11.03 -14.99
CA TYR A 384 -40.54 -11.30 -13.58
C TYR A 384 -40.51 -9.98 -12.81
N ASP A 385 -40.99 -10.00 -11.57
CA ASP A 385 -40.72 -8.93 -10.62
C ASP A 385 -39.33 -9.12 -9.97
N LEU A 386 -38.90 -8.16 -9.16
CA LEU A 386 -37.60 -8.18 -8.50
C LEU A 386 -37.45 -9.29 -7.44
N SER A 387 -38.56 -9.93 -7.03
CA SER A 387 -38.52 -11.10 -6.15
C SER A 387 -38.31 -12.42 -6.90
N GLY A 388 -38.17 -12.36 -8.24
CA GLY A 388 -38.06 -13.55 -9.09
C GLY A 388 -39.41 -14.23 -9.36
N ARG A 389 -40.53 -13.62 -8.95
CA ARG A 389 -41.86 -14.16 -9.22
C ARG A 389 -42.27 -13.82 -10.66
N ARG A 390 -42.72 -14.84 -11.38
CA ARG A 390 -43.26 -14.68 -12.75
C ARG A 390 -44.56 -13.86 -12.73
N THR A 391 -44.64 -12.88 -13.61
CA THR A 391 -45.78 -11.98 -13.80
C THR A 391 -46.33 -12.09 -15.23
N GLY A 392 -47.59 -11.71 -15.43
CA GLY A 392 -48.22 -11.74 -16.75
C GLY A 392 -47.82 -10.58 -17.68
N LYS A 393 -47.20 -9.53 -17.12
CA LYS A 393 -46.71 -8.32 -17.80
C LYS A 393 -45.74 -7.60 -16.86
N ALA A 394 -44.85 -6.78 -17.41
CA ALA A 394 -44.02 -5.88 -16.59
C ALA A 394 -44.91 -5.03 -15.66
N ALA A 395 -44.65 -5.13 -14.35
CA ALA A 395 -45.30 -4.32 -13.33
C ALA A 395 -44.93 -2.83 -13.49
N LYS A 396 -45.70 -1.93 -12.89
CA LYS A 396 -45.30 -0.51 -12.80
C LYS A 396 -44.04 -0.40 -11.94
N GLY A 397 -43.05 0.38 -12.37
CA GLY A 397 -41.72 0.41 -11.77
C GLY A 397 -40.72 -0.50 -12.50
N VAL A 398 -39.83 -1.17 -11.76
CA VAL A 398 -38.75 -2.00 -12.32
C VAL A 398 -39.20 -3.46 -12.46
N GLY A 399 -39.00 -4.06 -13.63
CA GLY A 399 -39.23 -5.48 -13.88
C GLY A 399 -38.16 -6.08 -14.79
N ILE A 400 -38.18 -7.42 -14.91
CA ILE A 400 -37.25 -8.18 -15.76
C ILE A 400 -38.07 -8.82 -16.89
N VAL A 401 -37.64 -8.62 -18.13
CA VAL A 401 -38.16 -9.31 -19.31
C VAL A 401 -37.14 -10.34 -19.76
N VAL A 402 -37.57 -11.59 -19.90
CA VAL A 402 -36.75 -12.65 -20.46
C VAL A 402 -37.29 -13.04 -21.83
N GLU A 403 -36.50 -12.78 -22.87
CA GLU A 403 -36.76 -13.24 -24.23
C GLU A 403 -36.07 -14.58 -24.45
N LYS A 404 -36.80 -15.59 -24.91
CA LYS A 404 -36.24 -16.90 -25.29
C LYS A 404 -36.18 -17.01 -26.80
N TYR A 405 -35.07 -17.54 -27.32
CA TYR A 405 -34.83 -17.76 -28.73
C TYR A 405 -35.04 -19.24 -29.11
N ALA A 406 -35.24 -19.51 -30.40
CA ALA A 406 -35.53 -20.84 -30.91
C ALA A 406 -34.40 -21.86 -30.67
N ASP A 407 -33.16 -21.38 -30.49
CA ASP A 407 -31.96 -22.18 -30.21
C ASP A 407 -31.82 -22.59 -28.73
N GLY A 408 -32.80 -22.21 -27.89
CA GLY A 408 -32.79 -22.50 -26.46
C GLY A 408 -32.05 -21.48 -25.61
N THR A 409 -31.43 -20.45 -26.22
CA THR A 409 -30.81 -19.36 -25.47
C THR A 409 -31.85 -18.33 -25.00
N SER A 410 -31.49 -17.55 -23.97
CA SER A 410 -32.36 -16.50 -23.43
C SER A 410 -31.60 -15.21 -23.17
N ARG A 411 -32.27 -14.07 -23.36
CA ARG A 411 -31.80 -12.73 -23.01
C ARG A 411 -32.69 -12.15 -21.92
N ALA A 412 -32.09 -11.69 -20.83
CA ALA A 412 -32.79 -10.94 -19.79
C ALA A 412 -32.55 -9.43 -19.98
N VAL A 413 -33.60 -8.62 -19.87
CA VAL A 413 -33.56 -7.16 -20.00
C VAL A 413 -34.32 -6.54 -18.83
N LYS A 414 -33.69 -5.61 -18.12
CA LYS A 414 -34.36 -4.76 -17.14
C LYS A 414 -35.26 -3.77 -17.89
N VAL A 415 -36.53 -3.71 -17.50
CA VAL A 415 -37.49 -2.72 -18.02
C VAL A 415 -37.97 -1.83 -16.88
N VAL A 416 -38.12 -0.55 -17.17
CA VAL A 416 -38.71 0.44 -16.27
C VAL A 416 -39.96 0.98 -16.95
N ARG A 417 -41.11 0.95 -16.27
CA ARG A 417 -42.42 1.29 -16.84
C ARG A 417 -43.25 2.25 -16.00
#